data_AF-A0A4R2MLL0-F1
#
_entry.id   AF-A0A4R2MLL0-F1
#
_cell.length_a   1.000
_cell.length_b   1.000
_cell.length_c   1.000
_cell.angle_alpha   90.00
_cell.angle_beta   90.00
_cell.angle_gamma   90.00
#
_symmetry.space_group_name_H-M   'P 1'
#
loop_
_entity.id
_entity.type
_entity.pdbx_description
1 polymer ?
#
loop_
_entity_poly.entity_id
_entity_poly.type
_entity_poly.pdbx_seq_one_letter_code
_entity_poly.pdbx_strand_id
1 'polypeptide(L)' 'MPAPANSQPPRKRAPNGVLSRTPVALRLLEEEKAELEALAAREARSTAALARLLFLRGLQAYRADQKVLPE' A
#
# COMPACT_ATOMS: atom_id res chain seq x y z
N MET A 1 27.14 33.41 15.51
CA MET A 1 26.46 33.31 14.19
C MET A 1 25.42 32.20 14.28
N PRO A 2 24.13 32.41 13.98
CA PRO A 2 23.18 31.31 13.90
C PRO A 2 23.10 30.74 12.47
N ALA A 3 23.02 29.42 12.36
CA ALA A 3 22.88 28.67 11.10
C ALA A 3 21.49 28.85 10.46
N PRO A 4 21.33 28.69 9.13
CA PRO A 4 20.03 28.83 8.49
C PRO A 4 19.14 27.61 8.82
N ALA A 5 17.99 27.87 9.42
CA ALA A 5 16.91 26.91 9.57
C ALA A 5 16.31 26.59 8.19
N ASN A 6 16.64 25.41 7.65
CA ASN A 6 16.03 24.93 6.42
C ASN A 6 14.62 24.38 6.73
N SER A 7 13.62 25.27 6.68
CA SER A 7 12.21 24.96 6.93
C SER A 7 11.56 24.34 5.69
N GLN A 8 12.00 23.14 5.29
CA GLN A 8 11.34 22.43 4.20
C GLN A 8 10.01 21.86 4.72
N PRO A 9 8.85 22.21 4.13
CA PRO A 9 7.55 21.77 4.63
C PRO A 9 7.48 20.24 4.58
N PRO A 10 6.80 19.59 5.55
CA PRO A 10 6.71 18.15 5.62
C PRO A 10 6.10 17.63 4.31
N ARG A 11 6.93 16.93 3.52
CA ARG A 11 6.49 16.25 2.29
C ARG A 11 5.31 15.35 2.68
N LYS A 12 4.10 15.69 2.22
CA LYS A 12 2.92 14.83 2.32
C LYS A 12 3.28 13.47 1.72
N ARG A 13 3.43 12.45 2.56
CA ARG A 13 3.82 11.08 2.14
C ARG A 13 2.67 10.29 1.50
N ALA A 14 1.50 10.89 1.37
CA ALA A 14 0.32 10.24 0.82
C ALA A 14 -0.27 11.05 -0.34
N PRO A 15 -0.70 10.38 -1.42
CA PRO A 15 -1.46 11.03 -2.49
C PRO A 15 -2.71 11.72 -1.94
N ASN A 16 -3.10 12.84 -2.55
CA ASN A 16 -4.33 13.55 -2.19
C ASN A 16 -5.52 12.58 -2.26
N GLY A 17 -6.33 12.54 -1.19
CA GLY A 17 -7.52 11.67 -1.09
C GLY A 17 -7.31 10.30 -0.42
N VAL A 18 -6.06 9.91 -0.11
CA VAL A 18 -5.75 8.60 0.52
C VAL A 18 -5.92 8.63 2.04
N LEU A 19 -5.68 9.78 2.68
CA LEU A 19 -5.77 9.95 4.14
C LEU A 19 -7.13 10.47 4.62
N SER A 20 -8.06 10.76 3.70
CA SER A 20 -9.36 11.37 4.00
C SER A 20 -10.46 10.36 4.35
N ARG A 21 -10.17 9.05 4.34
CA ARG A 21 -11.13 7.98 4.66
C ARG A 21 -10.51 6.95 5.59
N THR A 22 -11.31 6.41 6.50
CA THR A 22 -10.91 5.34 7.43
C THR A 22 -10.28 4.18 6.66
N PRO A 23 -9.09 3.68 7.06
CA PRO A 23 -8.43 2.57 6.38
C PRO A 23 -9.29 1.30 6.45
N VAL A 24 -9.20 0.45 5.42
CA VAL A 24 -9.72 -0.92 5.49
C VAL A 24 -8.71 -1.77 6.25
N ALA A 25 -9.11 -2.32 7.40
CA ALA A 25 -8.30 -3.27 8.15
C ALA A 25 -8.35 -4.64 7.47
N LEU A 26 -7.18 -5.14 7.04
CA LEU A 26 -7.02 -6.48 6.47
C LEU A 26 -6.62 -7.44 7.60
N ARG A 27 -7.38 -8.53 7.77
CA ARG A 27 -7.01 -9.62 8.66
C ARG A 27 -6.16 -10.61 7.87
N LEU A 28 -4.92 -10.78 8.29
CA LEU A 28 -3.98 -11.74 7.76
C LEU A 28 -3.64 -12.75 8.85
N LEU A 29 -3.40 -13.99 8.45
CA LEU A 29 -2.71 -14.97 9.27
C LEU A 29 -1.26 -14.52 9.51
N GLU A 30 -0.61 -15.14 10.49
CA GLU A 30 0.76 -14.77 10.87
C GLU A 30 1.74 -15.08 9.74
N GLU A 31 1.54 -16.20 9.04
CA GLU A 31 2.33 -16.63 7.89
C GLU A 31 2.16 -15.66 6.71
N GLU A 32 0.93 -15.29 6.39
CA GLU A 32 0.61 -14.34 5.30
C GLU A 32 1.21 -12.96 5.56
N LYS A 33 1.17 -12.52 6.82
CA LYS A 33 1.78 -11.26 7.24
C LYS A 33 3.31 -11.30 7.13
N ALA A 34 3.94 -12.39 7.57
CA ALA A 34 5.38 -12.56 7.48
C ALA A 34 5.86 -12.56 6.02
N GLU A 35 5.12 -13.22 5.12
CA GLU A 35 5.42 -13.19 3.68
C GLU A 35 5.32 -11.77 3.11
N LEU A 36 4.26 -11.03 3.45
CA LEU A 36 4.08 -9.66 3.03
C LEU A 36 5.21 -8.73 3.51
N GLU A 37 5.66 -8.89 4.76
CA GLU A 37 6.78 -8.12 5.32
C GLU A 37 8.12 -8.46 4.63
N ALA A 38 8.37 -9.75 4.36
CA ALA A 38 9.56 -10.18 3.64
C ALA A 38 9.60 -9.61 2.21
N LEU A 39 8.48 -9.63 1.49
CA LEU A 39 8.38 -9.02 0.17
C LEU A 39 8.55 -7.50 0.21
N ALA A 40 7.98 -6.84 1.22
CA ALA A 40 8.10 -5.39 1.38
C ALA A 40 9.56 -4.97 1.62
N ALA A 41 10.28 -5.74 2.44
CA ALA A 41 11.70 -5.55 2.69
C ALA A 41 12.53 -5.74 1.40
N ARG A 42 12.24 -6.79 0.62
CA ARG A 42 12.91 -7.08 -0.65
C ARG A 42 12.73 -5.96 -1.68
N GLU A 43 11.57 -5.32 -1.72
CA GLU A 43 11.27 -4.22 -2.65
C GLU A 43 11.62 -2.82 -2.11
N ALA A 44 12.18 -2.72 -0.90
CA ALA A 44 12.46 -1.45 -0.20
C ALA A 44 11.21 -0.54 -0.09
N ARG A 45 10.04 -1.14 0.19
CA ARG A 45 8.75 -0.45 0.32
C ARG A 45 8.15 -0.67 1.71
N SER A 46 7.21 0.19 2.10
CA SER A 46 6.43 -0.07 3.31
C SER A 46 5.45 -1.22 3.09
N THR A 47 5.17 -1.97 4.15
CA THR A 47 4.19 -3.08 4.13
C THR A 47 2.83 -2.62 3.61
N ALA A 48 2.36 -1.44 4.03
CA ALA A 48 1.10 -0.87 3.56
C ALA A 48 1.11 -0.52 2.06
N ALA A 49 2.24 -0.02 1.54
CA ALA A 49 2.36 0.29 0.11
C ALA A 49 2.37 -0.99 -0.73
N LEU A 50 3.11 -2.01 -0.31
CA LEU A 50 3.12 -3.30 -0.99
C LEU A 50 1.76 -3.98 -0.93
N ALA A 51 1.11 -3.99 0.24
CA ALA A 51 -0.24 -4.56 0.41
C ALA A 51 -1.24 -3.92 -0.58
N ARG A 52 -1.17 -2.60 -0.73
CA ARG A 52 -2.02 -1.88 -1.70
C ARG A 52 -1.72 -2.28 -3.14
N LEU A 53 -0.45 -2.47 -3.51
CA LEU A 53 -0.07 -2.90 -4.85
C LEU A 53 -0.57 -4.31 -5.17
N LEU A 54 -0.39 -5.24 -4.23
CA LEU A 54 -0.90 -6.61 -4.34
C LEU A 54 -2.43 -6.62 -4.47
N PHE A 55 -3.13 -5.82 -3.65
CA PHE A 55 -4.58 -5.65 -3.76
C PHE A 55 -5.01 -5.15 -5.15
N LEU A 56 -4.36 -4.11 -5.67
CA LEU A 56 -4.71 -3.57 -7.00
C LEU A 56 -4.46 -4.58 -8.12
N ARG A 57 -3.37 -5.36 -8.02
CA ARG A 57 -3.07 -6.44 -8.96
C ARG A 57 -4.10 -7.57 -8.87
N GLY A 58 -4.46 -8.01 -7.67
CA GLY A 58 -5.49 -9.02 -7.45
C GLY A 58 -6.87 -8.58 -7.93
N LEU A 59 -7.21 -7.29 -7.76
CA LEU A 59 -8.47 -6.73 -8.25
C LEU A 59 -8.59 -6.79 -9.78
N GLN A 60 -7.48 -6.61 -10.50
CA GLN A 60 -7.47 -6.76 -11.97
C GLN A 60 -7.70 -8.21 -12.37
N ALA A 61 -7.04 -9.17 -11.72
CA ALA A 61 -7.23 -10.60 -11.97
C ALA A 61 -8.66 -11.04 -11.66
N TYR A 62 -9.18 -10.68 -10.48
CA TYR A 62 -10.56 -10.99 -10.07
C TYR A 62 -11.61 -10.48 -11.08
N ARG A 63 -11.43 -9.24 -11.58
CA ARG A 63 -12.33 -8.68 -12.60
C ARG A 63 -12.21 -9.38 -13.95
N ALA A 64 -11.04 -9.92 -14.28
CA ALA A 64 -10.86 -10.70 -15.50
C ALA A 64 -11.62 -12.03 -15.39
N ASP A 65 -11.48 -12.73 -14.27
CA ASP A 65 -12.17 -14.01 -14.01
C ASP A 65 -13.70 -13.85 -14.07
N GLN A 66 -14.24 -12.76 -13.52
CA GLN A 66 -15.68 -12.48 -13.60
C GLN A 66 -16.21 -12.23 -15.01
N LYS A 67 -15.38 -11.72 -15.93
CA LYS A 67 -15.80 -11.50 -17.33
C LYS A 67 -15.81 -12.79 -18.15
N VAL A 68 -15.14 -13.83 -17.67
CA VAL A 68 -15.08 -15.15 -18.33
C VAL A 68 -16.32 -16.00 -18.01
N LEU A 69 -17.21 -15.54 -17.11
CA LEU A 69 -18.47 -16.22 -16.81
C LEU A 69 -19.69 -15.43 -17.32
N PRO A 70 -20.07 -15.61 -18.61
CA PRO A 70 -21.44 -15.47 -19.05
C PRO A 70 -22.13 -16.84 -18.99
N GLU A 71 -23.15 -16.98 -18.12
CA GLU A 71 -24.24 -17.95 -18.30
C GLU A 71 -25.39 -17.24 -19.03
#